data_AF-M9RSQ2-F1
#
_entry.id   AF-M9RSQ2-F1
#
_cell.length_a   1.000
_cell.length_b   1.000
_cell.length_c   1.000
_cell.angle_alpha   90.00
_cell.angle_beta   90.00
_cell.angle_gamma   90.00
#
_symmetry.space_group_name_H-M   'P 1'
#
loop_
_entity.id
_entity.type
_entity.pdbx_description
1 polymer ?
#
loop_
_entity_poly.entity_id
_entity_poly.type
_entity_poly.pdbx_seq_one_letter_code
_entity_poly.pdbx_strand_id
1 'polypeptide(L)'
;MAKDPSFTCTACNAATTKWSGRCDTCEAWNTIEEVKPLSNGPKSKKSMGSGRGKQITLTDLATLEPEPPRTMSGVGELDRTLGGGLVKASAILVGGDPGIGKSTLLLQAAARFARNGLKVLYVSGEESAAQIQMRARRLGLTESPVKLASETNLRDILTTLEAEKPDFVIIDSIQTMWLDTVEAAPGSVSQVRSAAHELTTFAKTNGIAVVLVGHVTKDGQIAGPRVVEHMVDTVLYFEGERGHQFRILRAVKNRFGPADEIGVFEMTGKGLAEVKNPSAMFLSERGDPAPGSVVFAGIEGSRPMLCEFQALVAPSPHSQPRRTVVGWDGSRLAMILAVLESRAGVPFTGLDVYLNVAGGLRVTEPAADLAVAAALISAREDAALPKECVVFGEISLSGGLRPAPQTENRLKEASKLGFTSAITPVRAKRGGDTAVQLREMTDLLGFVEQVFGER
;
A
#
# COMPACT_ATOMS: atom_id res chain seq x y z
N MET A 1 -28.31 43.55 11.18
CA MET A 1 -27.33 42.50 11.53
C MET A 1 -28.03 41.16 11.41
N ALA A 2 -27.70 40.35 10.41
CA ALA A 2 -28.22 39.00 10.31
C ALA A 2 -27.56 38.15 11.41
N LYS A 3 -28.36 37.41 12.18
CA LYS A 3 -27.83 36.46 13.18
C LYS A 3 -27.13 35.32 12.44
N ASP A 4 -25.92 34.98 12.88
CA ASP A 4 -25.21 33.79 12.39
C ASP A 4 -26.05 32.53 12.63
N PRO A 5 -26.08 31.57 11.69
CA PRO A 5 -26.80 30.32 11.85
C PRO A 5 -26.19 29.51 13.00
N SER A 6 -27.02 29.12 13.95
CA SER A 6 -26.64 28.35 15.14
C SER A 6 -26.88 26.85 14.99
N PHE A 7 -27.57 26.40 13.93
CA PHE A 7 -27.91 25.01 13.70
C PHE A 7 -27.64 24.60 12.25
N THR A 8 -27.23 23.35 12.02
CA THR A 8 -27.03 22.77 10.68
C THR A 8 -27.63 21.38 10.61
N CYS A 9 -28.29 21.06 9.50
CA CYS A 9 -28.79 19.73 9.23
C CYS A 9 -27.66 18.79 8.78
N THR A 10 -27.42 17.69 9.50
CA THR A 10 -26.39 16.68 9.16
C THR A 10 -26.67 15.92 7.86
N ALA A 11 -27.92 15.91 7.38
CA ALA A 11 -28.31 15.21 6.15
C ALA A 11 -28.13 16.05 4.87
N CYS A 12 -28.39 17.37 4.92
CA CYS A 12 -28.36 18.22 3.73
C CYS A 12 -27.55 19.52 3.88
N ASN A 13 -26.92 19.75 5.03
CA ASN A 13 -26.16 20.96 5.35
C ASN A 13 -26.96 22.28 5.31
N ALA A 14 -28.29 22.21 5.35
CA ALA A 14 -29.11 23.42 5.50
C ALA A 14 -28.85 24.08 6.85
N ALA A 15 -28.51 25.38 6.82
CA ALA A 15 -28.22 26.18 7.99
C ALA A 15 -29.47 26.93 8.48
N THR A 16 -29.74 26.88 9.78
CA THR A 16 -30.91 27.55 10.39
C THR A 16 -30.49 28.32 11.65
N THR A 17 -31.30 29.31 12.04
CA THR A 17 -31.09 30.11 13.26
C THR A 17 -31.96 29.66 14.44
N LYS A 18 -32.84 28.68 14.23
CA LYS A 18 -33.75 28.14 15.24
C LYS A 18 -33.73 26.62 15.16
N TRP A 19 -33.65 25.98 16.32
CA TRP A 19 -33.78 24.54 16.40
C TRP A 19 -35.19 24.11 16.01
N SER A 20 -35.29 23.05 15.21
CA SER A 20 -36.54 22.34 14.92
C SER A 20 -36.26 20.84 14.85
N GLY A 21 -37.29 20.03 15.11
CA GLY A 21 -37.19 18.57 15.02
C GLY A 21 -37.12 18.04 13.58
N ARG A 22 -37.43 18.85 12.57
CA ARG A 22 -37.48 18.48 11.14
C ARG A 22 -36.78 19.55 10.30
N CYS A 23 -35.91 19.13 9.39
CA CYS A 23 -35.26 20.04 8.45
C CYS A 23 -36.24 20.57 7.40
N ASP A 24 -36.32 21.89 7.22
CA ASP A 24 -37.21 22.51 6.23
C ASP A 24 -36.76 22.30 4.78
N THR A 25 -35.51 21.88 4.55
CA THR A 25 -34.96 21.68 3.20
C THR A 25 -35.03 20.24 2.73
N CYS A 26 -34.67 19.28 3.58
CA CYS A 26 -34.65 17.85 3.22
C CYS A 26 -35.73 17.03 3.94
N GLU A 27 -36.55 17.66 4.76
CA GLU A 27 -37.64 17.04 5.50
C GLU A 27 -37.25 15.95 6.51
N ALA A 28 -35.94 15.71 6.71
CA ALA A 28 -35.43 14.71 7.63
C ALA A 28 -35.62 15.11 9.10
N TRP A 29 -36.03 14.15 9.93
CA TRP A 29 -36.24 14.34 11.37
C TRP A 29 -34.97 14.09 12.18
N ASN A 30 -34.80 14.80 13.31
CA ASN A 30 -33.68 14.67 14.25
C ASN A 30 -32.28 14.82 13.59
N THR A 31 -32.19 15.57 12.50
CA THR A 31 -30.92 15.82 11.78
C THR A 31 -30.33 17.19 12.07
N ILE A 32 -31.03 18.05 12.82
CA ILE A 32 -30.58 19.41 13.11
C ILE A 32 -29.73 19.40 14.38
N GLU A 33 -28.45 19.69 14.22
CA GLU A 33 -27.48 19.77 15.31
C GLU A 33 -27.04 21.22 15.52
N GLU A 34 -26.80 21.58 16.79
CA GLU A 34 -26.23 22.88 17.13
C GLU A 34 -24.77 22.93 16.67
N VAL A 35 -24.45 23.95 15.87
CA VAL A 35 -23.07 24.18 15.45
C VAL A 35 -22.34 24.82 16.63
N LYS A 36 -21.78 23.99 17.50
CA LYS A 36 -20.76 24.45 18.43
C LYS A 36 -19.53 24.80 17.60
N PRO A 37 -18.97 26.02 17.70
CA PRO A 37 -17.78 26.37 16.95
C PRO A 37 -16.66 25.41 17.35
N LEU A 38 -16.26 24.56 16.40
CA LEU A 38 -15.05 23.75 16.47
C LEU A 38 -13.88 24.70 16.59
N SER A 39 -13.40 24.91 17.82
CA SER A 39 -12.27 25.74 18.18
C SER A 39 -12.42 27.24 17.86
N ASN A 40 -11.82 28.09 18.68
CA ASN A 40 -11.43 29.43 18.27
C ASN A 40 -10.33 29.31 17.20
N GLY A 41 -10.70 28.94 15.96
CA GLY A 41 -9.96 29.40 14.79
C GLY A 41 -9.94 30.93 14.80
N PRO A 42 -8.88 31.59 14.30
CA PRO A 42 -8.71 33.02 14.53
C PRO A 42 -9.91 33.79 13.99
N LYS A 43 -10.64 34.44 14.91
CA LYS A 43 -11.74 35.31 14.54
C LYS A 43 -11.20 36.49 13.74
N SER A 44 -11.82 36.69 12.59
CA SER A 44 -11.95 37.93 11.83
C SER A 44 -11.11 38.10 10.56
N LYS A 45 -11.80 38.57 9.51
CA LYS A 45 -11.28 39.28 8.35
C LYS A 45 -10.68 40.66 8.69
N LYS A 46 -10.26 40.88 9.94
CA LYS A 46 -9.29 41.91 10.30
C LYS A 46 -8.02 41.16 10.67
N SER A 47 -7.04 41.21 9.76
CA SER A 47 -5.61 41.03 9.94
C SER A 47 -5.17 40.14 11.10
N MET A 48 -4.31 39.15 10.81
CA MET A 48 -3.35 38.58 11.77
C MET A 48 -3.18 39.51 12.98
N GLY A 49 -3.51 39.03 14.19
CA GLY A 49 -3.59 39.85 15.40
C GLY A 49 -2.39 40.77 15.59
N SER A 50 -2.47 41.73 16.51
CA SER A 50 -1.46 42.81 16.69
C SER A 50 0.00 42.36 16.90
N GLY A 51 0.28 41.07 17.06
CA GLY A 51 1.63 40.52 16.98
C GLY A 51 2.10 40.43 15.53
N ARG A 52 3.15 41.18 15.16
CA ARG A 52 3.91 40.88 13.93
C ARG A 52 4.42 39.44 14.04
N GLY A 53 4.11 38.62 13.03
CA GLY A 53 4.71 37.29 12.90
C GLY A 53 6.24 37.37 12.90
N LYS A 54 6.90 36.29 13.33
CA LYS A 54 8.37 36.21 13.22
C LYS A 54 8.76 36.20 11.74
N GLN A 55 9.79 36.97 11.38
CA GLN A 55 10.42 36.81 10.07
C GLN A 55 10.99 35.39 9.98
N ILE A 56 10.69 34.71 8.89
CA ILE A 56 11.19 33.36 8.60
C ILE A 56 12.44 33.54 7.75
N THR A 57 13.52 32.84 8.11
CA THR A 57 14.71 32.76 7.26
C THR A 57 14.35 32.00 6.00
N LEU A 58 14.55 32.63 4.84
CA LEU A 58 14.40 31.99 3.55
C LEU A 58 15.76 31.42 3.13
N THR A 59 15.76 30.19 2.65
CA THR A 59 16.94 29.53 2.11
C THR A 59 16.70 29.25 0.63
N ASP A 60 17.71 29.49 -0.22
CA ASP A 60 17.59 29.26 -1.66
C ASP A 60 17.63 27.76 -1.99
N LEU A 61 16.91 27.35 -3.04
CA LEU A 61 16.95 25.96 -3.54
C LEU A 61 18.36 25.52 -3.97
N ALA A 62 19.24 26.47 -4.31
CA ALA A 62 20.64 26.20 -4.65
C ALA A 62 21.53 25.96 -3.42
N THR A 63 21.02 26.18 -2.20
CA THR A 63 21.77 25.96 -0.97
C THR A 63 21.92 24.46 -0.75
N LEU A 64 23.16 23.97 -0.78
CA LEU A 64 23.49 22.57 -0.52
C LEU A 64 23.51 22.33 1.00
N GLU A 65 22.34 22.12 1.59
CA GLU A 65 22.24 21.54 2.92
C GLU A 65 22.50 20.03 2.85
N PRO A 66 23.23 19.44 3.81
CA PRO A 66 23.44 18.00 3.83
C PRO A 66 22.10 17.28 3.98
N GLU A 67 21.90 16.22 3.19
CA GLU A 67 20.68 15.40 3.31
C GLU A 67 20.53 14.87 4.75
N PRO A 68 19.28 14.72 5.23
CA PRO A 68 19.05 14.17 6.56
C PRO A 68 19.68 12.78 6.69
N PRO A 69 20.46 12.53 7.75
CA PRO A 69 21.12 11.24 7.91
C PRO A 69 20.10 10.12 8.02
N ARG A 70 20.41 8.98 7.38
CA ARG A 70 19.59 7.77 7.43
C ARG A 70 20.27 6.72 8.28
N THR A 71 19.49 6.06 9.13
CA THR A 71 19.94 4.88 9.85
C THR A 71 19.36 3.65 9.18
N MET A 72 20.21 2.71 8.75
CA MET A 72 19.76 1.44 8.20
C MET A 72 19.34 0.49 9.32
N SER A 73 18.30 -0.31 9.10
CA SER A 73 17.91 -1.40 9.99
C SER A 73 18.78 -2.64 9.79
N GLY A 74 19.39 -2.77 8.60
CA GLY A 74 20.11 -3.98 8.19
C GLY A 74 19.18 -5.09 7.69
N VAL A 75 17.90 -4.79 7.49
CA VAL A 75 16.91 -5.65 6.82
C VAL A 75 16.63 -5.02 5.46
N GLY A 76 17.06 -5.67 4.38
CA GLY A 76 17.09 -5.07 3.05
C GLY A 76 15.71 -4.69 2.54
N GLU A 77 14.70 -5.53 2.81
CA GLU A 77 13.31 -5.27 2.41
C GLU A 77 12.70 -4.08 3.19
N LEU A 78 13.01 -3.94 4.49
CA LEU A 78 12.55 -2.80 5.30
C LEU A 78 13.25 -1.51 4.88
N ASP A 79 14.58 -1.54 4.74
CA ASP A 79 15.38 -0.38 4.35
C ASP A 79 14.96 0.13 2.96
N ARG A 80 14.66 -0.78 2.02
CA ARG A 80 14.10 -0.45 0.71
C ARG A 80 12.77 0.31 0.82
N THR A 81 11.80 -0.21 1.58
CA THR A 81 10.49 0.45 1.73
C THR A 81 10.58 1.83 2.39
N LEU A 82 11.59 2.05 3.25
CA LEU A 82 11.88 3.34 3.86
C LEU A 82 12.69 4.29 2.94
N GLY A 83 13.07 3.87 1.74
CA GLY A 83 13.88 4.67 0.81
C GLY A 83 15.37 4.70 1.16
N GLY A 84 15.90 3.63 1.75
CA GLY A 84 17.30 3.49 2.14
C GLY A 84 17.56 3.60 3.65
N GLY A 85 16.51 3.52 4.48
CA GLY A 85 16.61 3.52 5.94
C GLY A 85 15.79 4.62 6.62
N LEU A 86 15.81 4.62 7.95
CA LEU A 86 15.04 5.53 8.78
C LEU A 86 15.63 6.94 8.75
N VAL A 87 14.82 7.91 8.34
CA VAL A 87 15.17 9.33 8.27
C VAL A 87 14.90 9.99 9.63
N LYS A 88 15.86 10.80 10.11
CA LYS A 88 15.67 11.59 11.35
C LYS A 88 14.54 12.62 11.18
N ALA A 89 13.88 13.00 12.28
CA ALA A 89 12.84 14.05 12.27
C ALA A 89 11.67 13.75 11.31
N SER A 90 11.24 12.48 11.23
CA SER A 90 10.23 12.02 10.29
C SER A 90 9.03 11.38 10.98
N ALA A 91 7.86 11.46 10.36
CA ALA A 91 6.67 10.72 10.77
C ALA A 91 6.29 9.66 9.73
N ILE A 92 6.14 8.41 10.20
CA ILE A 92 5.83 7.24 9.38
C ILE A 92 4.54 6.61 9.90
N LEU A 93 3.56 6.39 9.03
CA LEU A 93 2.36 5.62 9.34
C LEU A 93 2.53 4.18 8.86
N VAL A 94 2.28 3.20 9.72
CA VAL A 94 2.19 1.78 9.34
C VAL A 94 0.75 1.31 9.49
N GLY A 95 0.07 1.23 8.35
CA GLY A 95 -1.29 0.74 8.20
C GLY A 95 -1.35 -0.77 7.95
N GLY A 96 -2.48 -1.40 8.27
CA GLY A 96 -2.74 -2.79 7.87
C GLY A 96 -3.81 -3.47 8.72
N ASP A 97 -4.29 -4.60 8.24
CA ASP A 97 -5.34 -5.36 8.92
C ASP A 97 -4.90 -5.83 10.32
N PRO A 98 -5.82 -5.95 11.30
CA PRO A 98 -5.53 -6.58 12.58
C PRO A 98 -4.97 -8.00 12.39
N GLY A 99 -3.93 -8.35 13.16
CA GLY A 99 -3.31 -9.69 13.11
C GLY A 99 -2.36 -9.95 11.94
N ILE A 100 -2.17 -9.00 11.01
CA ILE A 100 -1.29 -9.20 9.85
C ILE A 100 0.21 -9.33 10.23
N GLY A 101 0.59 -8.79 11.39
CA GLY A 101 1.96 -8.84 11.93
C GLY A 101 2.63 -7.48 12.15
N LYS A 102 1.89 -6.36 12.13
CA LYS A 102 2.44 -4.99 12.31
C LYS A 102 3.31 -4.84 13.55
N SER A 103 2.79 -5.19 14.74
CA SER A 103 3.55 -5.10 16.00
C SER A 103 4.76 -6.04 16.01
N THR A 104 4.71 -7.16 15.28
CA THR A 104 5.87 -8.06 15.14
C THR A 104 6.95 -7.43 14.26
N LEU A 105 6.57 -6.87 13.11
CA LEU A 105 7.48 -6.13 12.22
C LEU A 105 8.15 -4.98 12.97
N LEU A 106 7.36 -4.20 13.70
CA LEU A 106 7.83 -3.00 14.40
C LEU A 106 8.68 -3.32 15.61
N LEU A 107 8.38 -4.39 16.36
CA LEU A 107 9.23 -4.82 17.47
C LEU A 107 10.59 -5.34 16.96
N GLN A 108 10.61 -6.09 15.84
CA GLN A 108 11.85 -6.49 15.18
C GLN A 108 12.63 -5.28 14.65
N ALA A 109 11.95 -4.30 14.03
CA ALA A 109 12.56 -3.06 13.56
C ALA A 109 13.15 -2.24 14.72
N ALA A 110 12.41 -2.07 15.81
CA ALA A 110 12.85 -1.40 17.03
C ALA A 110 14.16 -2.00 17.56
N ALA A 111 14.18 -3.33 17.70
CA ALA A 111 15.35 -4.05 18.16
C ALA A 111 16.57 -3.86 17.24
N ARG A 112 16.36 -3.85 15.91
CA ARG A 112 17.42 -3.63 14.93
C ARG A 112 17.99 -2.22 15.00
N PHE A 113 17.13 -1.20 14.99
CA PHE A 113 17.55 0.19 15.12
C PHE A 113 18.26 0.46 16.46
N ALA A 114 17.77 -0.14 17.54
CA ALA A 114 18.41 -0.03 18.85
C ALA A 114 19.81 -0.64 18.88
N ARG A 115 19.98 -1.83 18.27
CA ARG A 115 21.30 -2.47 18.12
C ARG A 115 22.25 -1.70 17.21
N ASN A 116 21.71 -0.89 16.28
CA ASN A 116 22.48 -0.02 15.41
C ASN A 116 22.77 1.37 16.04
N GLY A 117 22.53 1.53 17.35
CA GLY A 117 22.97 2.69 18.12
C GLY A 117 21.90 3.75 18.37
N LEU A 118 20.65 3.57 17.90
CA LEU A 118 19.56 4.50 18.20
C LEU A 118 18.99 4.27 19.59
N LYS A 119 18.65 5.35 20.31
CA LYS A 119 17.83 5.26 21.51
C LYS A 119 16.37 5.06 21.12
N VAL A 120 15.84 3.84 21.33
CA VAL A 120 14.50 3.44 20.88
C VAL A 120 13.51 3.30 22.04
N LEU A 121 12.35 3.92 21.91
CA LEU A 121 11.19 3.75 22.80
C LEU A 121 10.02 3.11 22.04
N TYR A 122 9.40 2.10 22.63
CA TYR A 122 8.18 1.47 22.14
C TYR A 122 7.06 1.75 23.15
N VAL A 123 6.08 2.56 22.75
CA VAL A 123 4.92 2.90 23.57
C VAL A 123 3.72 2.16 23.01
N SER A 124 3.08 1.34 23.83
CA SER A 124 1.83 0.68 23.46
C SER A 124 0.66 1.18 24.29
N GLY A 125 -0.48 1.37 23.63
CA GLY A 125 -1.76 1.58 24.32
C GLY A 125 -2.66 0.35 24.31
N GLU A 126 -2.31 -0.70 23.55
CA GLU A 126 -3.09 -1.93 23.43
C GLU A 126 -2.55 -3.08 24.30
N GLU A 127 -1.23 -3.16 24.47
CA GLU A 127 -0.56 -4.28 25.15
C GLU A 127 0.27 -3.80 26.34
N SER A 128 0.23 -4.57 27.42
CA SER A 128 1.11 -4.33 28.57
C SER A 128 2.58 -4.61 28.22
N ALA A 129 3.49 -3.97 28.96
CA ALA A 129 4.93 -4.22 28.83
C ALA A 129 5.29 -5.72 28.95
N ALA A 130 4.61 -6.46 29.84
CA ALA A 130 4.80 -7.89 30.02
C ALA A 130 4.43 -8.71 28.76
N GLN A 131 3.33 -8.36 28.07
CA GLN A 131 2.94 -9.01 26.82
C GLN A 131 3.95 -8.74 25.70
N ILE A 132 4.44 -7.50 25.59
CA ILE A 132 5.47 -7.14 24.61
C ILE A 132 6.77 -7.90 24.90
N GLN A 133 7.19 -7.98 26.17
CA GLN A 133 8.36 -8.76 26.58
C GLN A 133 8.23 -10.25 26.27
N MET A 134 7.04 -10.83 26.46
CA MET A 134 6.77 -12.23 26.08
C MET A 134 7.01 -12.44 24.57
N ARG A 135 6.54 -11.53 23.71
CA ARG A 135 6.81 -11.60 22.27
C ARG A 135 8.29 -11.40 21.97
N ALA A 136 8.95 -10.45 22.62
CA ALA A 136 10.38 -10.21 22.45
C ALA A 136 11.21 -11.46 22.78
N ARG A 137 10.85 -12.22 23.84
CA ARG A 137 11.48 -13.52 24.16
C ARG A 137 11.32 -14.53 23.02
N ARG A 138 10.10 -14.70 22.51
CA ARG A 138 9.81 -15.61 21.39
C ARG A 138 10.60 -15.24 20.13
N LEU A 139 10.77 -13.95 19.87
CA LEU A 139 11.48 -13.41 18.71
C LEU A 139 13.01 -13.35 18.89
N GLY A 140 13.55 -13.70 20.06
CA GLY A 140 14.99 -13.62 20.34
C GLY A 140 15.53 -12.18 20.44
N LEU A 141 14.71 -11.26 20.97
CA LEU A 141 15.00 -9.82 21.00
C LEU A 141 15.36 -9.28 22.40
N THR A 142 15.50 -10.13 23.42
CA THR A 142 15.68 -9.71 24.83
C THR A 142 16.91 -8.84 25.08
N GLU A 143 18.00 -9.09 24.36
CA GLU A 143 19.27 -8.34 24.51
C GLU A 143 19.26 -6.99 23.78
N SER A 144 18.15 -6.61 23.14
CA SER A 144 18.08 -5.36 22.38
C SER A 144 17.73 -4.19 23.31
N PRO A 145 18.45 -3.05 23.24
CA PRO A 145 18.25 -1.93 24.17
C PRO A 145 17.02 -1.08 23.78
N VAL A 146 15.83 -1.68 23.86
CA VAL A 146 14.54 -1.01 23.60
C VAL A 146 13.83 -0.74 24.92
N LYS A 147 13.48 0.52 25.20
CA LYS A 147 12.66 0.87 26.36
C LYS A 147 11.17 0.72 26.02
N LEU A 148 10.41 0.10 26.91
CA LEU A 148 8.98 -0.16 26.72
C LEU A 148 8.15 0.73 27.67
N ALA A 149 7.03 1.25 27.18
CA ALA A 149 6.03 1.91 27.99
C ALA A 149 4.62 1.45 27.58
N SER A 150 3.72 1.42 28.56
CA SER A 150 2.29 1.12 28.34
C SER A 150 1.50 2.35 28.77
N GLU A 151 1.16 3.22 27.84
CA GLU A 151 0.50 4.49 28.10
C GLU A 151 -0.39 4.92 26.92
N THR A 152 -1.48 5.63 27.23
CA THR A 152 -2.48 6.12 26.28
C THR A 152 -2.63 7.64 26.32
N ASN A 153 -2.29 8.28 27.44
CA ASN A 153 -2.34 9.73 27.56
C ASN A 153 -1.19 10.37 26.77
N LEU A 154 -1.53 11.11 25.71
CA LEU A 154 -0.52 11.68 24.84
C LEU A 154 0.33 12.75 25.55
N ARG A 155 -0.22 13.47 26.53
CA ARG A 155 0.57 14.46 27.28
C ARG A 155 1.70 13.79 28.05
N ASP A 156 1.40 12.70 28.75
CA ASP A 156 2.38 11.97 29.56
C ASP A 156 3.46 11.34 28.68
N ILE A 157 3.05 10.84 27.51
CA ILE A 157 3.97 10.34 26.48
C ILE A 157 4.91 11.46 26.02
N LEU A 158 4.40 12.61 25.58
CA LEU A 158 5.21 13.72 25.08
C LEU A 158 6.19 14.25 26.14
N THR A 159 5.73 14.41 27.39
CA THR A 159 6.59 14.80 28.52
C THR A 159 7.72 13.78 28.75
N THR A 160 7.41 12.49 28.64
CA THR A 160 8.41 11.42 28.74
C THR A 160 9.42 11.48 27.59
N LEU A 161 8.95 11.71 26.35
CA LEU A 161 9.82 11.81 25.17
C LEU A 161 10.76 13.02 25.25
N GLU A 162 10.30 14.15 25.82
CA GLU A 162 11.12 15.35 26.02
C GLU A 162 12.25 15.11 27.03
N ALA A 163 11.96 14.37 28.11
CA ALA A 163 12.95 14.00 29.12
C ALA A 163 13.94 12.95 28.60
N GLU A 164 13.45 11.91 27.91
CA GLU A 164 14.26 10.81 27.42
C GLU A 164 15.03 11.14 26.13
N LYS A 165 14.56 12.08 25.30
CA LYS A 165 15.19 12.45 24.02
C LYS A 165 15.60 11.24 23.16
N PRO A 166 14.66 10.36 22.81
CA PRO A 166 14.96 9.21 21.97
C PRO A 166 15.22 9.62 20.51
N ASP A 167 15.93 8.79 19.76
CA ASP A 167 16.11 8.98 18.32
C ASP A 167 14.93 8.41 17.53
N PHE A 168 14.31 7.34 18.05
CA PHE A 168 13.24 6.62 17.39
C PHE A 168 12.14 6.18 18.37
N VAL A 169 10.89 6.44 18.01
CA VAL A 169 9.71 6.12 18.82
C VAL A 169 8.67 5.37 17.99
N ILE A 170 8.10 4.31 18.57
CA ILE A 170 6.94 3.61 17.99
C ILE A 170 5.74 3.81 18.91
N ILE A 171 4.60 4.19 18.32
CA ILE A 171 3.31 4.36 18.99
C ILE A 171 2.33 3.30 18.47
N ASP A 172 2.07 2.26 19.26
CA ASP A 172 1.25 1.10 18.91
C ASP A 172 -0.01 0.97 19.80
N SER A 173 -1.16 1.53 19.44
CA SER A 173 -1.50 2.20 18.18
C SER A 173 -1.96 3.63 18.38
N ILE A 174 -2.03 4.42 17.30
CA ILE A 174 -2.51 5.81 17.39
C ILE A 174 -3.98 5.89 17.80
N GLN A 175 -4.76 4.83 17.57
CA GLN A 175 -6.18 4.80 17.91
C GLN A 175 -6.44 4.74 19.41
N THR A 176 -5.50 4.25 20.21
CA THR A 176 -5.64 4.22 21.67
C THR A 176 -5.19 5.52 22.34
N MET A 177 -4.59 6.44 21.60
CA MET A 177 -4.05 7.68 22.15
C MET A 177 -5.17 8.70 22.36
N TRP A 178 -5.07 9.47 23.45
CA TRP A 178 -6.02 10.53 23.74
C TRP A 178 -5.35 11.81 24.23
N LEU A 179 -5.99 12.93 23.89
CA LEU A 179 -5.69 14.27 24.31
C LEU A 179 -6.85 14.80 25.15
N ASP A 180 -6.53 15.36 26.31
CA ASP A 180 -7.49 16.01 27.21
C ASP A 180 -8.07 17.30 26.64
N THR A 181 -7.35 17.94 25.71
CA THR A 181 -7.80 19.16 25.01
C THR A 181 -8.84 18.91 23.93
N VAL A 182 -9.13 17.64 23.61
CA VAL A 182 -10.08 17.24 22.57
C VAL A 182 -11.29 16.58 23.24
N GLU A 183 -12.44 17.24 23.19
CA GLU A 183 -13.71 16.72 23.72
C GLU A 183 -14.30 15.63 22.77
N ALA A 184 -13.60 14.51 22.64
CA ALA A 184 -14.06 13.34 21.90
C ALA A 184 -13.48 12.06 22.49
N ALA A 185 -14.19 10.94 22.33
CA ALA A 185 -13.72 9.64 22.81
C ALA A 185 -12.42 9.21 22.10
N PRO A 186 -11.50 8.51 22.79
CA PRO A 186 -10.33 7.88 22.17
C PRO A 186 -10.72 7.01 20.98
N GLY A 187 -9.89 7.00 19.93
CA GLY A 187 -10.17 6.27 18.68
C GLY A 187 -11.10 6.98 17.69
N SER A 188 -11.76 8.08 18.10
CA SER A 188 -12.49 8.95 17.19
C SER A 188 -11.56 9.62 16.17
N VAL A 189 -12.12 9.99 15.02
CA VAL A 189 -11.38 10.69 13.95
C VAL A 189 -10.69 11.96 14.47
N SER A 190 -11.36 12.72 15.34
CA SER A 190 -10.83 13.95 15.93
C SER A 190 -9.65 13.68 16.86
N GLN A 191 -9.75 12.70 17.77
CA GLN A 191 -8.65 12.31 18.67
C GLN A 191 -7.43 11.84 17.86
N VAL A 192 -7.63 10.92 16.91
CA VAL A 192 -6.54 10.35 16.11
C VAL A 192 -5.83 11.41 15.26
N ARG A 193 -6.59 12.33 14.65
CA ARG A 193 -6.02 13.42 13.86
C ARG A 193 -5.19 14.38 14.72
N SER A 194 -5.74 14.81 15.86
CA SER A 194 -5.03 15.71 16.77
C SER A 194 -3.78 15.04 17.36
N ALA A 195 -3.87 13.77 17.76
CA ALA A 195 -2.74 13.02 18.28
C ALA A 195 -1.61 12.86 17.24
N ALA A 196 -1.96 12.50 16.01
CA ALA A 196 -0.99 12.39 14.92
C ALA A 196 -0.34 13.74 14.57
N HIS A 197 -1.09 14.85 14.62
CA HIS A 197 -0.55 16.19 14.42
C HIS A 197 0.50 16.53 15.49
N GLU A 198 0.15 16.38 16.76
CA GLU A 198 1.02 16.71 17.89
C GLU A 198 2.29 15.85 17.87
N LEU A 199 2.17 14.54 17.67
CA LEU A 199 3.32 13.63 17.56
C LEU A 199 4.23 14.00 16.39
N THR A 200 3.66 14.29 15.21
CA THR A 200 4.45 14.67 14.02
C THR A 200 5.18 16.00 14.24
N THR A 201 4.50 16.98 14.83
CA THR A 201 5.08 18.30 15.12
C THR A 201 6.19 18.19 16.16
N PHE A 202 5.94 17.44 17.23
CA PHE A 202 6.91 17.18 18.28
C PHE A 202 8.16 16.45 17.75
N ALA A 203 7.95 15.42 16.93
CA ALA A 203 9.03 14.63 16.32
C ALA A 203 9.92 15.51 15.43
N LYS A 204 9.32 16.34 14.57
CA LYS A 204 10.08 17.29 13.72
C LYS A 204 10.87 18.31 14.53
N THR A 205 10.25 18.87 15.58
CA THR A 205 10.88 19.89 16.43
C THR A 205 12.06 19.34 17.23
N ASN A 206 11.95 18.11 17.72
CA ASN A 206 12.95 17.48 18.57
C ASN A 206 13.94 16.58 17.82
N GLY A 207 13.82 16.48 16.49
CA GLY A 207 14.70 15.65 15.67
C GLY A 207 14.50 14.14 15.89
N ILE A 208 13.28 13.70 16.21
CA ILE A 208 12.93 12.31 16.51
C ILE A 208 12.26 11.68 15.28
N ALA A 209 12.54 10.42 14.99
CA ALA A 209 11.74 9.64 14.06
C ALA A 209 10.57 8.96 14.81
N VAL A 210 9.35 9.11 14.33
CA VAL A 210 8.15 8.51 14.94
C VAL A 210 7.42 7.59 13.97
N VAL A 211 7.09 6.38 14.42
CA VAL A 211 6.18 5.47 13.73
C VAL A 211 4.84 5.44 14.47
N LEU A 212 3.76 5.68 13.72
CA LEU A 212 2.39 5.59 14.17
C LEU A 212 1.78 4.31 13.60
N VAL A 213 1.29 3.41 14.45
CA VAL A 213 0.56 2.21 13.99
C VAL A 213 -0.91 2.55 13.82
N GLY A 214 -1.47 2.21 12.65
CA GLY A 214 -2.87 2.38 12.34
C GLY A 214 -3.54 1.07 11.93
N HIS A 215 -4.58 0.67 12.65
CA HIS A 215 -5.44 -0.46 12.25
C HIS A 215 -6.41 -0.08 11.13
N VAL A 216 -6.47 -0.88 10.06
CA VAL A 216 -7.54 -0.75 9.06
C VAL A 216 -8.86 -1.19 9.69
N THR A 217 -9.85 -0.31 9.66
CA THR A 217 -11.18 -0.53 10.23
C THR A 217 -12.19 -0.57 9.08
N LYS A 218 -13.08 -1.57 9.07
CA LYS A 218 -14.14 -1.69 8.05
C LYS A 218 -15.42 -0.95 8.44
N ASP A 219 -15.59 -0.64 9.73
CA ASP A 219 -16.90 -0.27 10.30
C ASP A 219 -17.07 1.22 10.66
N GLY A 220 -16.22 2.13 10.16
CA GLY A 220 -16.43 3.59 10.25
C GLY A 220 -16.46 4.23 11.67
N GLN A 221 -16.62 3.45 12.73
CA GLN A 221 -16.67 3.90 14.13
C GLN A 221 -15.29 4.19 14.72
N ILE A 222 -14.25 3.53 14.20
CA ILE A 222 -12.85 3.76 14.58
C ILE A 222 -12.15 4.39 13.39
N ALA A 223 -11.40 5.46 13.64
CA ALA A 223 -10.65 6.16 12.60
C ALA A 223 -9.67 5.20 11.89
N GLY A 224 -9.90 5.01 10.59
CA GLY A 224 -8.98 4.27 9.74
C GLY A 224 -7.68 5.05 9.50
N PRO A 225 -6.59 4.38 9.08
CA PRO A 225 -5.28 5.00 8.85
C PRO A 225 -5.34 6.11 7.79
N ARG A 226 -6.29 6.04 6.86
CA ARG A 226 -6.56 7.06 5.82
C ARG A 226 -6.76 8.47 6.38
N VAL A 227 -7.24 8.60 7.62
CA VAL A 227 -7.44 9.90 8.28
C VAL A 227 -6.14 10.67 8.44
N VAL A 228 -5.00 9.97 8.62
CA VAL A 228 -3.71 10.57 8.97
C VAL A 228 -2.66 10.48 7.85
N GLU A 229 -2.95 9.78 6.74
CA GLU A 229 -2.01 9.61 5.61
C GLU A 229 -1.45 10.92 5.05
N HIS A 230 -2.28 11.97 4.98
CA HIS A 230 -1.85 13.26 4.45
C HIS A 230 -0.90 14.01 5.41
N MET A 231 -0.98 13.71 6.71
CA MET A 231 -0.27 14.41 7.79
C MET A 231 1.15 13.90 8.01
N VAL A 232 1.39 12.63 7.69
CA VAL A 232 2.71 11.98 7.85
C VAL A 232 3.60 12.16 6.62
N ASP A 233 4.90 11.90 6.78
CA ASP A 233 5.87 11.99 5.68
C ASP A 233 5.89 10.71 4.84
N THR A 234 5.76 9.55 5.50
CA THR A 234 5.75 8.23 4.85
C THR A 234 4.53 7.42 5.28
N VAL A 235 3.90 6.71 4.35
CA VAL A 235 2.78 5.78 4.59
C VAL A 235 3.18 4.41 4.06
N LEU A 236 3.24 3.45 4.96
CA LEU A 236 3.47 2.04 4.66
C LEU A 236 2.21 1.23 4.95
N TYR A 237 1.80 0.38 4.02
CA TYR A 237 0.73 -0.58 4.22
C TYR A 237 1.32 -1.98 4.32
N PHE A 238 1.00 -2.68 5.40
CA PHE A 238 1.36 -4.08 5.59
C PHE A 238 0.16 -4.96 5.25
N GLU A 239 0.28 -5.62 4.11
CA GLU A 239 -0.78 -6.36 3.42
C GLU A 239 -0.44 -7.85 3.41
N GLY A 240 -1.47 -8.68 3.35
CA GLY A 240 -1.32 -10.11 3.13
C GLY A 240 -2.66 -10.82 3.27
N GLU A 241 -2.91 -11.74 2.35
CA GLU A 241 -4.17 -12.46 2.29
C GLU A 241 -4.17 -13.66 3.24
N ARG A 242 -5.36 -14.00 3.77
CA ARG A 242 -5.52 -15.16 4.65
C ARG A 242 -5.22 -16.43 3.87
N GLY A 243 -4.28 -17.24 4.35
CA GLY A 243 -3.86 -18.49 3.70
C GLY A 243 -2.56 -18.36 2.90
N HIS A 244 -2.14 -17.15 2.54
CA HIS A 244 -0.83 -16.93 1.95
C HIS A 244 0.23 -16.76 3.04
N GLN A 245 1.42 -17.35 2.84
CA GLN A 245 2.55 -17.26 3.78
C GLN A 245 3.18 -15.85 3.77
N PHE A 246 3.01 -15.12 2.66
CA PHE A 246 3.68 -13.84 2.44
C PHE A 246 2.92 -12.65 3.02
N ARG A 247 3.70 -11.63 3.37
CA ARG A 247 3.27 -10.33 3.85
C ARG A 247 4.04 -9.27 3.09
N ILE A 248 3.34 -8.31 2.51
CA ILE A 248 3.91 -7.27 1.65
C ILE A 248 3.82 -5.95 2.41
N LEU A 249 4.96 -5.30 2.60
CA LEU A 249 5.06 -3.93 3.10
C LEU A 249 5.19 -2.99 1.92
N ARG A 250 4.18 -2.19 1.63
CA ARG A 250 4.12 -1.30 0.47
C ARG A 250 4.19 0.16 0.89
N ALA A 251 5.10 0.93 0.28
CA ALA A 251 5.21 2.37 0.50
C ALA A 251 4.26 3.15 -0.40
N VAL A 252 3.05 3.47 0.06
CA VAL A 252 2.07 4.24 -0.74
C VAL A 252 2.42 5.73 -0.82
N LYS A 253 3.11 6.24 0.19
CA LYS A 253 3.63 7.62 0.22
C LYS A 253 5.01 7.58 0.82
N ASN A 254 6.00 8.18 0.18
CA ASN A 254 7.33 8.33 0.76
C ASN A 254 7.92 9.67 0.31
N ARG A 255 8.02 10.64 1.23
CA ARG A 255 8.67 11.93 0.93
C ARG A 255 10.20 11.83 0.81
N PHE A 256 10.77 10.71 1.26
CA PHE A 256 12.21 10.50 1.35
C PHE A 256 12.70 9.37 0.44
N GLY A 257 11.86 8.86 -0.47
CA GLY A 257 12.19 7.74 -1.31
C GLY A 257 11.14 7.52 -2.38
N PRO A 258 11.31 6.50 -3.24
CA PRO A 258 10.30 6.17 -4.22
C PRO A 258 9.01 5.73 -3.53
N ALA A 259 7.88 6.19 -4.07
CA ALA A 259 6.58 5.59 -3.80
C ALA A 259 6.48 4.23 -4.50
N ASP A 260 5.53 3.41 -4.05
CA ASP A 260 5.19 2.08 -4.54
C ASP A 260 6.27 0.99 -4.35
N GLU A 261 7.37 1.29 -3.66
CA GLU A 261 8.34 0.28 -3.23
C GLU A 261 7.69 -0.78 -2.35
N ILE A 262 8.10 -2.03 -2.54
CA ILE A 262 7.62 -3.18 -1.76
C ILE A 262 8.74 -3.90 -1.03
N GLY A 263 8.43 -4.31 0.19
CA GLY A 263 9.19 -5.21 1.03
C GLY A 263 8.43 -6.52 1.21
N VAL A 264 9.03 -7.65 0.86
CA VAL A 264 8.38 -8.97 0.97
C VAL A 264 8.88 -9.72 2.19
N PHE A 265 7.95 -10.19 3.02
CA PHE A 265 8.24 -10.90 4.26
C PHE A 265 7.44 -12.20 4.34
N GLU A 266 7.95 -13.15 5.10
CA GLU A 266 7.27 -14.39 5.45
C GLU A 266 7.11 -14.50 6.96
N MET A 267 5.92 -14.89 7.44
CA MET A 267 5.69 -15.13 8.86
C MET A 267 6.17 -16.53 9.24
N THR A 268 7.27 -16.60 10.00
CA THR A 268 7.84 -17.85 10.51
C THR A 268 7.57 -18.00 12.01
N GLY A 269 7.86 -19.18 12.58
CA GLY A 269 7.79 -19.39 14.04
C GLY A 269 8.72 -18.46 14.85
N LYS A 270 9.74 -17.88 14.21
CA LYS A 270 10.68 -16.92 14.81
C LYS A 270 10.33 -15.45 14.53
N GLY A 271 9.17 -15.18 13.92
CA GLY A 271 8.75 -13.84 13.50
C GLY A 271 8.85 -13.64 11.98
N LEU A 272 8.89 -12.39 11.55
CA LEU A 272 8.97 -12.03 10.14
C LEU A 272 10.40 -12.18 9.62
N ALA A 273 10.55 -12.91 8.52
CA ALA A 273 11.79 -13.06 7.77
C ALA A 273 11.69 -12.34 6.43
N GLU A 274 12.77 -11.69 5.97
CA GLU A 274 12.80 -11.05 4.65
C GLU A 274 12.90 -12.08 3.52
N VAL A 275 12.16 -11.87 2.44
CA VAL A 275 12.20 -12.72 1.24
C VAL A 275 13.00 -11.98 0.16
N LYS A 276 14.26 -12.38 -0.01
CA LYS A 276 15.18 -11.71 -0.94
C LYS A 276 14.82 -11.91 -2.42
N ASN A 277 14.33 -13.10 -2.76
CA ASN A 277 13.93 -13.45 -4.12
C ASN A 277 12.46 -13.89 -4.13
N PRO A 278 11.50 -12.94 -4.16
CA PRO A 278 10.08 -13.26 -4.14
C PRO A 278 9.65 -13.97 -5.42
N SER A 279 10.19 -13.59 -6.58
CA SER A 279 9.86 -14.18 -7.88
C SER A 279 10.14 -15.69 -7.92
N ALA A 280 11.28 -16.15 -7.38
CA ALA A 280 11.58 -17.58 -7.31
C ALA A 280 10.57 -18.36 -6.45
N MET A 281 10.07 -17.74 -5.38
CA MET A 281 9.08 -18.35 -4.49
C MET A 281 7.68 -18.36 -5.12
N PHE A 282 7.27 -17.29 -5.80
CA PHE A 282 5.99 -17.27 -6.52
C PHE A 282 5.93 -18.29 -7.66
N LEU A 283 7.10 -18.68 -8.19
CA LEU A 283 7.25 -19.67 -9.25
C LEU A 283 7.63 -21.07 -8.72
N SER A 284 7.91 -21.26 -7.42
CA SER A 284 8.40 -22.54 -6.90
C SER A 284 7.32 -23.62 -6.83
N GLU A 285 6.04 -23.23 -6.78
CA GLU A 285 4.91 -24.16 -6.82
C GLU A 285 4.53 -24.57 -8.25
N ARG A 286 5.28 -24.08 -9.25
CA ARG A 286 4.97 -24.32 -10.65
C ARG A 286 5.30 -25.77 -11.04
N GLY A 287 4.25 -26.51 -11.34
CA GLY A 287 4.34 -27.85 -11.94
C GLY A 287 4.76 -27.79 -13.41
N ASP A 288 4.31 -28.79 -14.17
CA ASP A 288 4.46 -28.77 -15.63
C ASP A 288 3.54 -27.72 -16.26
N PRO A 289 3.89 -27.20 -17.45
CA PRO A 289 3.04 -26.24 -18.17
C PRO A 289 1.62 -26.76 -18.33
N ALA A 290 0.66 -25.99 -17.84
CA ALA A 290 -0.76 -26.31 -17.91
C ALA A 290 -1.52 -25.26 -18.72
N PRO A 291 -2.58 -25.65 -19.45
CA PRO A 291 -3.49 -24.70 -20.08
C PRO A 291 -4.03 -23.70 -19.06
N GLY A 292 -4.05 -22.42 -19.45
CA GLY A 292 -4.49 -21.33 -18.60
C GLY A 292 -3.43 -20.77 -17.64
N SER A 293 -2.22 -21.34 -17.60
CA SER A 293 -1.11 -20.84 -16.77
C SER A 293 -0.13 -20.01 -17.60
N VAL A 294 0.09 -18.75 -17.23
CA VAL A 294 1.02 -17.82 -17.90
C VAL A 294 1.84 -17.05 -16.88
N VAL A 295 3.15 -16.95 -17.11
CA VAL A 295 4.02 -16.11 -16.27
C VAL A 295 4.06 -14.70 -16.79
N PHE A 296 3.62 -13.76 -15.96
CA PHE A 296 3.72 -12.33 -16.18
C PHE A 296 5.01 -11.78 -15.57
N ALA A 297 5.74 -10.97 -16.34
CA ALA A 297 6.85 -10.19 -15.82
C ALA A 297 6.37 -8.76 -15.51
N GLY A 298 6.02 -8.52 -14.26
CA GLY A 298 5.49 -7.25 -13.74
C GLY A 298 6.53 -6.33 -13.15
N ILE A 299 6.14 -5.08 -12.91
CA ILE A 299 6.86 -4.11 -12.07
C ILE A 299 5.93 -3.70 -10.93
N GLU A 300 6.38 -3.91 -9.69
CA GLU A 300 5.73 -3.37 -8.48
C GLU A 300 6.63 -2.27 -7.90
N GLY A 301 6.18 -1.02 -8.05
CA GLY A 301 7.01 0.16 -7.76
C GLY A 301 8.20 0.26 -8.72
N SER A 302 9.41 0.00 -8.23
CA SER A 302 10.61 -0.12 -9.07
C SER A 302 11.09 -1.57 -9.24
N ARG A 303 10.48 -2.53 -8.54
CA ARG A 303 10.95 -3.90 -8.45
C ARG A 303 10.35 -4.75 -9.56
N PRO A 304 11.15 -5.37 -10.44
CA PRO A 304 10.66 -6.40 -11.34
C PRO A 304 10.30 -7.64 -10.53
N MET A 305 9.11 -8.18 -10.78
CA MET A 305 8.59 -9.35 -10.09
C MET A 305 7.86 -10.23 -11.10
N LEU A 306 8.13 -11.52 -11.07
CA LEU A 306 7.41 -12.49 -11.88
C LEU A 306 6.31 -13.13 -11.05
N CYS A 307 5.11 -13.20 -11.61
CA CYS A 307 3.97 -13.89 -11.02
C CYS A 307 3.23 -14.69 -12.09
N GLU A 308 2.44 -15.67 -11.66
CA GLU A 308 1.66 -16.52 -12.55
C GLU A 308 0.20 -16.06 -12.57
N PHE A 309 -0.34 -15.84 -13.76
CA PHE A 309 -1.78 -15.74 -14.00
C PHE A 309 -2.33 -17.13 -14.33
N GLN A 310 -3.44 -17.46 -13.68
CA GLN A 310 -4.15 -18.71 -13.86
C GLN A 310 -5.57 -18.40 -14.33
N ALA A 311 -5.93 -18.90 -15.50
CA ALA A 311 -7.26 -18.79 -16.07
C ALA A 311 -7.92 -20.18 -16.15
N LEU A 312 -9.21 -20.23 -15.86
CA LEU A 312 -10.06 -21.38 -16.12
C LEU A 312 -11.28 -20.90 -16.90
N VAL A 313 -11.52 -21.55 -18.03
CA VAL A 313 -12.62 -21.25 -18.93
C VAL A 313 -13.45 -22.51 -19.08
N ALA A 314 -14.76 -22.42 -18.84
CA ALA A 314 -15.66 -23.57 -18.89
C ALA A 314 -17.02 -23.19 -19.48
N PRO A 315 -17.75 -24.14 -20.11
CA PRO A 315 -19.14 -23.89 -20.53
C PRO A 315 -20.03 -23.43 -19.37
N SER A 316 -20.72 -22.31 -19.54
CA SER A 316 -21.65 -21.80 -18.53
C SER A 316 -22.95 -22.61 -18.56
N PRO A 317 -23.40 -23.18 -17.42
CA PRO A 317 -24.74 -23.74 -17.30
C PRO A 317 -25.82 -22.64 -17.14
N HIS A 318 -25.41 -21.39 -16.96
CA HIS A 318 -26.28 -20.25 -16.69
C HIS A 318 -26.45 -19.36 -17.93
N SER A 319 -27.60 -18.66 -18.01
CA SER A 319 -27.86 -17.67 -19.06
C SER A 319 -26.94 -16.45 -19.00
N GLN A 320 -26.40 -16.14 -17.82
CA GLN A 320 -25.36 -15.13 -17.61
C GLN A 320 -24.08 -15.83 -17.16
N PRO A 321 -23.05 -15.87 -18.02
CA PRO A 321 -21.77 -16.47 -17.64
C PRO A 321 -21.09 -15.71 -16.50
N ARG A 322 -20.48 -16.46 -15.59
CA ARG A 322 -19.72 -15.94 -14.45
C ARG A 322 -18.37 -15.43 -14.91
N ARG A 323 -17.95 -14.30 -14.34
CA ARG A 323 -16.64 -13.69 -14.53
C ARG A 323 -16.09 -13.35 -13.17
N THR A 324 -15.15 -14.14 -12.67
CA THR A 324 -14.60 -13.99 -11.32
C THR A 324 -13.11 -13.78 -11.39
N VAL A 325 -12.62 -12.81 -10.62
CA VAL A 325 -11.20 -12.43 -10.60
C VAL A 325 -10.70 -12.35 -9.17
N VAL A 326 -9.51 -12.89 -8.93
CA VAL A 326 -8.75 -12.76 -7.67
C VAL A 326 -7.37 -12.20 -8.00
N GLY A 327 -6.97 -11.12 -7.31
CA GLY A 327 -5.66 -10.49 -7.50
C GLY A 327 -5.53 -9.53 -8.70
N TRP A 328 -6.63 -9.28 -9.44
CA TRP A 328 -6.65 -8.34 -10.57
C TRP A 328 -8.00 -7.58 -10.68
N ASP A 329 -8.11 -6.64 -11.62
CA ASP A 329 -9.32 -5.82 -11.79
C ASP A 329 -10.37 -6.50 -12.71
N GLY A 330 -11.60 -6.60 -12.21
CA GLY A 330 -12.72 -7.21 -12.94
C GLY A 330 -13.19 -6.37 -14.14
N SER A 331 -13.06 -5.05 -14.08
CA SER A 331 -13.45 -4.16 -15.19
C SER A 331 -12.47 -4.31 -16.37
N ARG A 332 -11.17 -4.42 -16.09
CA ARG A 332 -10.13 -4.76 -17.07
C ARG A 332 -10.37 -6.14 -17.68
N LEU A 333 -10.71 -7.16 -16.90
CA LEU A 333 -11.05 -8.48 -17.48
C LEU A 333 -12.19 -8.35 -18.51
N ALA A 334 -13.27 -7.64 -18.17
CA ALA A 334 -14.39 -7.44 -19.10
C ALA A 334 -13.95 -6.73 -20.40
N MET A 335 -13.05 -5.74 -20.29
CA MET A 335 -12.45 -5.07 -21.44
C MET A 335 -11.65 -6.04 -22.32
N ILE A 336 -10.76 -6.85 -21.73
CA ILE A 336 -9.92 -7.80 -22.47
C ILE A 336 -10.78 -8.82 -23.22
N LEU A 337 -11.81 -9.36 -22.58
CA LEU A 337 -12.77 -10.27 -23.23
C LEU A 337 -13.43 -9.62 -24.45
N ALA A 338 -13.87 -8.36 -24.33
CA ALA A 338 -14.49 -7.63 -25.43
C ALA A 338 -13.52 -7.37 -26.60
N VAL A 339 -12.23 -7.08 -26.31
CA VAL A 339 -11.21 -6.88 -27.35
C VAL A 339 -10.87 -8.21 -28.04
N LEU A 340 -10.73 -9.30 -27.27
CA LEU A 340 -10.49 -10.65 -27.82
C LEU A 340 -11.59 -11.07 -28.80
N GLU A 341 -12.85 -10.85 -28.45
CA GLU A 341 -14.00 -11.21 -29.28
C GLU A 341 -14.10 -10.29 -30.52
N SER A 342 -13.99 -8.97 -30.34
CA SER A 342 -14.21 -8.01 -31.43
C SER A 342 -13.04 -7.79 -32.38
N ARG A 343 -11.80 -8.06 -31.94
CA ARG A 343 -10.57 -7.77 -32.70
C ARG A 343 -9.78 -9.01 -33.08
N ALA A 344 -9.84 -10.07 -32.28
CA ALA A 344 -9.10 -11.30 -32.53
C ALA A 344 -10.00 -12.50 -32.87
N GLY A 345 -11.32 -12.29 -32.97
CA GLY A 345 -12.27 -13.35 -33.34
C GLY A 345 -12.33 -14.51 -32.33
N VAL A 346 -12.02 -14.25 -31.06
CA VAL A 346 -12.02 -15.27 -30.00
C VAL A 346 -13.28 -15.12 -29.14
N PRO A 347 -14.39 -15.82 -29.44
CA PRO A 347 -15.62 -15.68 -28.69
C PRO A 347 -15.52 -16.36 -27.31
N PHE A 348 -15.91 -15.61 -26.28
CA PHE A 348 -16.13 -16.09 -24.90
C PHE A 348 -17.61 -16.12 -24.53
N THR A 349 -18.50 -15.88 -25.50
CA THR A 349 -19.95 -15.97 -25.31
C THR A 349 -20.34 -17.38 -24.83
N GLY A 350 -21.10 -17.45 -23.74
CA GLY A 350 -21.53 -18.72 -23.13
C GLY A 350 -20.48 -19.43 -22.27
N LEU A 351 -19.33 -18.80 -22.00
CA LEU A 351 -18.26 -19.38 -21.18
C LEU A 351 -18.10 -18.65 -19.84
N ASP A 352 -18.06 -19.42 -18.76
CA ASP A 352 -17.62 -18.96 -17.44
C ASP A 352 -16.11 -18.74 -17.47
N VAL A 353 -15.66 -17.64 -16.86
CA VAL A 353 -14.25 -17.24 -16.79
C VAL A 353 -13.86 -17.00 -15.34
N TYR A 354 -12.83 -17.71 -14.90
CA TYR A 354 -12.19 -17.53 -13.61
C TYR A 354 -10.73 -17.14 -13.83
N LEU A 355 -10.28 -16.06 -13.19
CA LEU A 355 -8.91 -15.60 -13.26
C LEU A 355 -8.35 -15.43 -11.84
N ASN A 356 -7.14 -15.93 -11.62
CA ASN A 356 -6.44 -15.84 -10.36
C ASN A 356 -4.99 -15.39 -10.59
N VAL A 357 -4.47 -14.53 -9.73
CA VAL A 357 -3.03 -14.23 -9.64
C VAL A 357 -2.43 -15.10 -8.55
N ALA A 358 -1.53 -15.99 -8.93
CA ALA A 358 -0.86 -16.88 -7.99
C ALA A 358 -0.03 -16.09 -6.97
N GLY A 359 0.10 -16.65 -5.77
CA GLY A 359 0.89 -16.04 -4.69
C GLY A 359 0.17 -14.97 -3.87
N GLY A 360 -1.12 -14.71 -4.13
CA GLY A 360 -1.92 -13.72 -3.37
C GLY A 360 -1.53 -12.28 -3.69
N LEU A 361 -0.90 -12.07 -4.85
CA LEU A 361 -0.47 -10.78 -5.32
C LEU A 361 -1.65 -10.01 -5.92
N ARG A 362 -1.63 -8.69 -5.73
CA ARG A 362 -2.51 -7.78 -6.45
C ARG A 362 -1.71 -7.05 -7.50
N VAL A 363 -2.03 -7.33 -8.76
CA VAL A 363 -1.41 -6.66 -9.91
C VAL A 363 -2.31 -5.51 -10.34
N THR A 364 -1.74 -4.33 -10.55
CA THR A 364 -2.49 -3.14 -11.05
C THR A 364 -1.92 -2.60 -12.36
N GLU A 365 -0.87 -3.24 -12.88
CA GLU A 365 -0.11 -2.75 -14.01
C GLU A 365 -0.78 -3.04 -15.37
N PRO A 366 -0.87 -2.06 -16.30
CA PRO A 366 -1.40 -2.30 -17.65
C PRO A 366 -0.67 -3.36 -18.46
N ALA A 367 0.63 -3.59 -18.22
CA ALA A 367 1.37 -4.61 -18.94
C ALA A 367 0.88 -6.05 -18.68
N ALA A 368 0.02 -6.25 -17.67
CA ALA A 368 -0.61 -7.54 -17.40
C ALA A 368 -1.63 -7.95 -18.47
N ASP A 369 -2.13 -7.01 -19.27
CA ASP A 369 -3.22 -7.25 -20.23
C ASP A 369 -2.90 -8.38 -21.20
N LEU A 370 -1.70 -8.38 -21.81
CA LEU A 370 -1.28 -9.43 -22.74
C LEU A 370 -1.09 -10.79 -22.03
N ALA A 371 -0.59 -10.80 -20.80
CA ALA A 371 -0.44 -12.03 -20.03
C ALA A 371 -1.80 -12.65 -19.67
N VAL A 372 -2.78 -11.82 -19.34
CA VAL A 372 -4.15 -12.29 -19.07
C VAL A 372 -4.83 -12.77 -20.35
N ALA A 373 -4.69 -12.04 -21.46
CA ALA A 373 -5.20 -12.51 -22.75
C ALA A 373 -4.59 -13.87 -23.12
N ALA A 374 -3.27 -14.03 -22.95
CA ALA A 374 -2.58 -15.30 -23.17
C ALA A 374 -3.12 -16.42 -22.27
N ALA A 375 -3.36 -16.15 -20.99
CA ALA A 375 -3.92 -17.13 -20.05
C ALA A 375 -5.35 -17.55 -20.45
N LEU A 376 -6.21 -16.59 -20.79
CA LEU A 376 -7.59 -16.86 -21.21
C LEU A 376 -7.66 -17.69 -22.49
N ILE A 377 -6.84 -17.33 -23.48
CA ILE A 377 -6.77 -18.08 -24.74
C ILE A 377 -6.19 -19.48 -24.49
N SER A 378 -5.11 -19.58 -23.72
CA SER A 378 -4.51 -20.85 -23.34
C SER A 378 -5.50 -21.80 -22.67
N ALA A 379 -6.31 -21.30 -21.73
CA ALA A 379 -7.36 -22.07 -21.06
C ALA A 379 -8.48 -22.50 -22.02
N ARG A 380 -8.86 -21.64 -22.96
CA ARG A 380 -9.93 -21.91 -23.93
C ARG A 380 -9.51 -22.93 -24.99
N GLU A 381 -8.28 -22.85 -25.48
CA GLU A 381 -7.76 -23.76 -26.52
C GLU A 381 -7.17 -25.06 -25.97
N ASP A 382 -7.15 -25.21 -24.64
CA ASP A 382 -6.48 -26.33 -23.96
C ASP A 382 -4.99 -26.45 -24.37
N ALA A 383 -4.33 -25.32 -24.60
CA ALA A 383 -2.98 -25.23 -25.14
C ALA A 383 -2.05 -24.48 -24.19
N ALA A 384 -1.10 -25.17 -23.58
CA ALA A 384 -0.15 -24.59 -22.63
C ALA A 384 0.94 -23.74 -23.32
N LEU A 385 1.32 -22.62 -22.70
CA LEU A 385 2.47 -21.85 -23.14
C LEU A 385 3.79 -22.53 -22.74
N PRO A 386 4.91 -22.25 -23.43
CA PRO A 386 6.22 -22.79 -23.06
C PRO A 386 6.61 -22.47 -21.62
N LYS A 387 7.20 -23.44 -20.91
CA LYS A 387 7.60 -23.31 -19.50
C LYS A 387 8.46 -22.08 -19.26
N GLU A 388 9.44 -21.83 -20.12
CA GLU A 388 10.44 -20.78 -19.96
C GLU A 388 10.08 -19.50 -20.73
N CYS A 389 8.79 -19.21 -20.86
CA CYS A 389 8.27 -18.00 -21.49
C CYS A 389 7.60 -17.05 -20.49
N VAL A 390 7.99 -15.78 -20.50
CA VAL A 390 7.27 -14.70 -19.83
C VAL A 390 6.45 -13.87 -20.82
N VAL A 391 5.35 -13.29 -20.39
CA VAL A 391 4.48 -12.46 -21.23
C VAL A 391 4.23 -11.13 -20.55
N PHE A 392 4.32 -10.01 -21.29
CA PHE A 392 3.92 -8.69 -20.80
C PHE A 392 3.68 -7.72 -21.96
N GLY A 393 2.65 -6.88 -21.84
CA GLY A 393 2.26 -5.87 -22.83
C GLY A 393 0.88 -5.31 -22.53
N GLU A 394 0.63 -4.06 -22.90
CA GLU A 394 -0.70 -3.44 -22.77
C GLU A 394 -1.52 -3.70 -24.04
N ILE A 395 -2.82 -3.98 -23.88
CA ILE A 395 -3.75 -4.16 -24.99
C ILE A 395 -4.58 -2.88 -25.17
N SER A 396 -4.57 -2.33 -26.39
CA SER A 396 -5.48 -1.25 -26.76
C SER A 396 -6.86 -1.77 -27.17
N LEU A 397 -7.90 -0.97 -27.00
CA LEU A 397 -9.26 -1.27 -27.48
C LEU A 397 -9.36 -1.49 -29.01
N SER A 398 -8.36 -1.00 -29.76
CA SER A 398 -8.25 -1.26 -31.20
C SER A 398 -7.71 -2.65 -31.54
N GLY A 399 -7.23 -3.41 -30.55
CA GLY A 399 -6.50 -4.66 -30.75
C GLY A 399 -4.99 -4.49 -30.93
N GLY A 400 -4.49 -3.25 -30.96
CA GLY A 400 -3.04 -2.99 -31.01
C GLY A 400 -2.34 -3.27 -29.68
N LEU A 401 -1.08 -3.70 -29.73
CA LEU A 401 -0.27 -3.97 -28.56
C LEU A 401 0.69 -2.80 -28.27
N ARG A 402 0.81 -2.41 -26.99
CA ARG A 402 1.65 -1.29 -26.55
C ARG A 402 2.80 -1.76 -25.66
N PRO A 403 4.05 -1.35 -25.92
CA PRO A 403 5.19 -1.74 -25.10
C PRO A 403 5.04 -1.31 -23.63
N ALA A 404 5.45 -2.20 -22.73
CA ALA A 404 5.52 -1.90 -21.30
C ALA A 404 6.77 -1.05 -20.96
N PRO A 405 6.70 -0.19 -19.93
CA PRO A 405 7.88 0.49 -19.41
C PRO A 405 8.87 -0.52 -18.78
N GLN A 406 10.13 -0.09 -18.62
CA GLN A 406 11.18 -0.83 -17.92
C GLN A 406 11.39 -2.28 -18.40
N THR A 407 11.19 -2.54 -19.70
CA THR A 407 11.36 -3.89 -20.27
C THR A 407 12.74 -4.49 -19.99
N GLU A 408 13.82 -3.70 -20.00
CA GLU A 408 15.15 -4.25 -19.68
C GLU A 408 15.20 -4.81 -18.25
N ASN A 409 14.52 -4.18 -17.28
CA ASN A 409 14.46 -4.67 -15.90
C ASN A 409 13.62 -5.95 -15.80
N ARG A 410 12.49 -6.01 -16.52
CA ARG A 410 11.64 -7.23 -16.61
C ARG A 410 12.43 -8.41 -17.16
N LEU A 411 13.14 -8.20 -18.27
CA LEU A 411 13.92 -9.24 -18.95
C LEU A 411 15.14 -9.68 -18.13
N LYS A 412 15.82 -8.75 -17.44
CA LYS A 412 16.92 -9.09 -16.53
C LYS A 412 16.44 -9.99 -15.39
N GLU A 413 15.27 -9.70 -14.81
CA GLU A 413 14.72 -10.52 -13.74
C GLU A 413 14.26 -11.89 -14.25
N ALA A 414 13.60 -11.94 -15.41
CA ALA A 414 13.23 -13.19 -16.04
C ALA A 414 14.44 -14.08 -16.33
N SER A 415 15.52 -13.50 -16.87
CA SER A 415 16.78 -14.21 -17.13
C SER A 415 17.42 -14.77 -15.87
N LYS A 416 17.44 -14.01 -14.76
CA LYS A 416 17.97 -14.49 -13.47
C LYS A 416 17.22 -15.70 -12.93
N LEU A 417 15.95 -15.86 -13.30
CA LEU A 417 15.08 -16.95 -12.87
C LEU A 417 15.05 -18.11 -13.88
N GLY A 418 15.86 -18.04 -14.94
CA GLY A 418 16.01 -19.11 -15.92
C GLY A 418 15.02 -19.07 -17.09
N PHE A 419 14.27 -17.97 -17.28
CA PHE A 419 13.42 -17.84 -18.46
C PHE A 419 14.27 -17.51 -19.68
N THR A 420 14.02 -18.23 -20.78
CA THR A 420 14.79 -18.17 -22.02
C THR A 420 14.07 -17.38 -23.11
N SER A 421 12.76 -17.14 -22.97
CA SER A 421 11.97 -16.39 -23.94
C SER A 421 10.97 -15.42 -23.31
N ALA A 422 10.60 -14.38 -24.06
CA ALA A 422 9.58 -13.42 -23.68
C ALA A 422 8.68 -13.04 -24.86
N ILE A 423 7.37 -13.07 -24.67
CA ILE A 423 6.38 -12.51 -25.60
C ILE A 423 6.06 -11.08 -25.16
N THR A 424 6.29 -10.13 -26.07
CA THR A 424 6.15 -8.70 -25.77
C THR A 424 5.76 -7.90 -27.03
N PRO A 425 5.14 -6.72 -26.90
CA PRO A 425 4.83 -5.89 -28.06
C PRO A 425 6.07 -5.38 -28.78
N VAL A 426 5.98 -5.17 -30.10
CA VAL A 426 7.06 -4.59 -30.92
C VAL A 426 7.51 -3.23 -30.36
N ARG A 427 8.82 -3.05 -30.17
CA ARG A 427 9.39 -1.79 -29.64
C ARG A 427 9.99 -0.94 -30.75
N ALA A 428 9.85 0.38 -30.65
CA ALA A 428 10.44 1.34 -31.60
C ALA A 428 11.97 1.45 -31.47
N LYS A 429 12.55 1.08 -30.32
CA LYS A 429 14.00 1.00 -30.09
C LYS A 429 14.34 -0.33 -29.45
N ARG A 430 15.19 -1.13 -30.11
CA ARG A 430 15.80 -2.30 -29.48
C ARG A 430 16.78 -1.82 -28.41
N GLY A 431 16.46 -2.09 -27.15
CA GLY A 431 17.43 -2.01 -26.05
C GLY A 431 18.51 -3.08 -26.24
N GLY A 432 19.66 -2.93 -25.56
CA GLY A 432 20.85 -3.76 -25.75
C GLY A 432 20.63 -5.27 -25.60
N ASP A 433 21.65 -6.05 -25.96
CA ASP A 433 21.61 -7.52 -25.98
C ASP A 433 21.02 -8.11 -24.69
N THR A 434 19.90 -8.83 -24.82
CA THR A 434 19.24 -9.51 -23.71
C THR A 434 19.43 -11.02 -23.85
N ALA A 435 19.76 -11.69 -22.74
CA ALA A 435 19.90 -13.15 -22.69
C ALA A 435 18.58 -13.92 -22.92
N VAL A 436 17.45 -13.20 -22.99
CA VAL A 436 16.10 -13.73 -23.23
C VAL A 436 15.73 -13.48 -24.69
N GLN A 437 15.28 -14.52 -25.40
CA GLN A 437 14.79 -14.43 -26.77
C GLN A 437 13.45 -13.69 -26.82
N LEU A 438 13.36 -12.61 -27.58
CA LEU A 438 12.14 -11.83 -27.72
C LEU A 438 11.28 -12.34 -28.89
N ARG A 439 10.01 -12.62 -28.60
CA ARG A 439 8.94 -12.86 -29.58
C ARG A 439 8.06 -11.62 -29.62
N GLU A 440 8.37 -10.72 -30.55
CA GLU A 440 7.72 -9.42 -30.66
C GLU A 440 6.39 -9.54 -31.41
N MET A 441 5.32 -9.00 -30.83
CA MET A 441 3.95 -9.07 -31.36
C MET A 441 3.45 -7.68 -31.75
N THR A 442 2.89 -7.54 -32.95
CA THR A 442 2.43 -6.25 -33.47
C THR A 442 1.04 -5.89 -32.94
N ASP A 443 0.13 -6.86 -33.00
CA ASP A 443 -1.26 -6.73 -32.59
C ASP A 443 -1.76 -8.03 -31.95
N LEU A 444 -2.97 -7.97 -31.40
CA LEU A 444 -3.59 -9.09 -30.69
C LEU A 444 -3.91 -10.24 -31.64
N LEU A 445 -4.33 -9.97 -32.87
CA LEU A 445 -4.66 -11.01 -33.85
C LEU A 445 -3.42 -11.82 -34.22
N GLY A 446 -2.33 -11.15 -34.60
CA GLY A 446 -1.06 -11.80 -34.91
C GLY A 446 -0.47 -12.54 -33.71
N PHE A 447 -0.68 -12.04 -32.48
CA PHE A 447 -0.34 -12.81 -31.28
C PHE A 447 -1.13 -14.13 -31.19
N VAL A 448 -2.44 -14.10 -31.42
CA VAL A 448 -3.27 -15.32 -31.40
C VAL A 448 -2.81 -16.32 -32.46
N GLU A 449 -2.64 -15.86 -33.70
CA GLU A 449 -2.24 -16.71 -34.83
C GLU A 449 -0.85 -17.33 -34.62
N GLN A 450 0.13 -16.55 -34.18
CA GLN A 450 1.52 -17.03 -34.02
C GLN A 450 1.71 -17.96 -32.82
N VAL A 451 0.92 -17.78 -31.75
CA VAL A 451 1.10 -18.54 -30.51
C VAL A 451 0.17 -19.74 -30.43
N PHE A 452 -1.04 -19.64 -30.99
CA PHE A 452 -2.08 -20.67 -30.88
C PHE A 452 -2.56 -21.22 -32.24
N GLY A 453 -2.06 -20.69 -33.37
CA GLY A 453 -2.41 -21.13 -34.73
C GLY A 453 -3.48 -20.26 -35.42
N GLU A 454 -3.53 -20.32 -36.75
CA GLU A 454 -4.56 -19.67 -37.57
C GLU A 454 -5.97 -20.19 -37.23
N ARG A 455 -6.96 -19.30 -37.22
CA ARG A 455 -8.34 -19.58 -36.79
C ARG A 455 -9.36 -19.27 -37.88
#